data_AF-A0A420XI45-F1
#
_entry.id   AF-A0A420XI45-F1
#
_cell.length_a   1.000
_cell.length_b   1.000
_cell.length_c   1.000
_cell.angle_alpha   90.00
_cell.angle_beta   90.00
_cell.angle_gamma   90.00
#
_symmetry.space_group_name_H-M   'P 1'
#
loop_
_entity.id
_entity.type
_entity.pdbx_description
1 polymer ?
#
loop_
_entity_poly.entity_id
_entity_poly.type
_entity_poly.pdbx_seq_one_letter_code
_entity_poly.pdbx_strand_id
1 'polypeptide(L)'
;MQKPKNRPSGRQLLSENLEFNQISPPFIPLFFPDPVKKRQIVWEFEQEDGIRYTGKAKRNSITLPTGLPLGKHMLTVIVGQPLLQKGYKIYKCNITIIEK
;
A
#
# COMPACT_ATOMS: atom_id res chain seq x y z
N MET A 1 -11.70 7.16 -38.65
CA MET A 1 -10.79 6.67 -37.59
C MET A 1 -11.18 7.33 -36.26
N GLN A 2 -11.82 6.60 -35.35
CA GLN A 2 -12.25 7.15 -34.05
C GLN A 2 -11.07 7.12 -33.07
N LYS A 3 -10.72 8.26 -32.47
CA LYS A 3 -9.70 8.38 -31.42
C LYS A 3 -10.14 7.60 -30.18
N PRO A 4 -9.28 6.81 -29.51
CA PRO A 4 -9.66 6.12 -28.29
C PRO A 4 -9.98 7.17 -27.20
N LYS A 5 -11.19 7.11 -26.65
CA LYS A 5 -11.59 7.89 -25.48
C LYS A 5 -10.70 7.47 -24.31
N ASN A 6 -9.74 8.31 -23.94
CA ASN A 6 -9.02 8.21 -22.66
C ASN A 6 -10.05 8.28 -21.53
N ARG A 7 -10.49 7.11 -21.05
CA ARG A 7 -11.18 7.02 -19.76
C ARG A 7 -10.14 7.41 -18.72
N PRO A 8 -10.42 8.36 -17.80
CA PRO A 8 -9.50 8.60 -16.69
C PRO A 8 -9.35 7.28 -15.93
N SER A 9 -8.16 6.69 -15.96
CA SER A 9 -7.86 5.56 -15.09
C SER A 9 -8.09 6.06 -13.67
N GLY A 10 -9.06 5.49 -12.95
CA GLY A 10 -9.29 5.86 -11.55
C GLY A 10 -7.97 5.79 -10.79
N ARG A 11 -7.76 6.70 -9.82
CA ARG A 11 -6.52 6.72 -9.01
C ARG A 11 -6.25 5.31 -8.47
N GLN A 12 -5.08 4.76 -8.77
CA GLN A 12 -4.62 3.51 -8.16
C GLN A 12 -4.55 3.73 -6.64
N LEU A 13 -4.95 2.72 -5.87
CA LEU A 13 -4.94 2.80 -4.42
C LEU A 13 -3.53 3.03 -3.87
N LEU A 14 -2.57 2.38 -4.51
CA LEU A 14 -1.16 2.31 -4.16
C LEU A 14 -0.37 2.23 -5.47
N SER A 15 0.78 2.91 -5.54
CA SER A 15 1.73 2.75 -6.64
C SER A 15 2.32 1.34 -6.62
N GLU A 16 2.69 0.82 -7.78
CA GLU A 16 3.35 -0.50 -7.87
C GLU A 16 4.76 -0.49 -7.28
N ASN A 17 5.41 0.67 -7.30
CA ASN A 17 6.75 0.88 -6.75
C ASN A 17 6.75 2.17 -5.92
N LEU A 18 7.33 2.10 -4.72
CA LEU A 18 7.56 3.23 -3.83
C LEU A 18 9.02 3.24 -3.39
N GLU A 19 9.58 4.43 -3.29
CA GLU A 19 10.94 4.64 -2.78
C GLU A 19 10.86 5.50 -1.51
N PHE A 20 11.55 5.07 -0.46
CA PHE A 20 11.67 5.83 0.79
C PHE A 20 13.13 5.98 1.20
N ASN A 21 13.42 7.06 1.93
CA ASN A 21 14.70 7.21 2.63
C ASN A 21 14.63 6.46 3.97
N GLN A 22 15.70 5.77 4.33
CA GLN A 22 15.86 5.07 5.61
C GLN A 22 15.64 5.95 6.85
N ILE A 23 15.98 7.25 6.76
CA ILE A 23 15.97 8.17 7.90
C ILE A 23 14.56 8.43 8.43
N SER A 24 13.53 8.36 7.58
CA SER A 24 12.15 8.66 7.95
C SER A 24 11.25 7.43 7.88
N PRO A 25 10.25 7.32 8.75
CA PRO A 25 9.29 6.23 8.67
C PRO A 25 8.51 6.34 7.35
N PRO A 26 8.47 5.27 6.53
CA PRO A 26 7.68 5.27 5.32
C PRO A 26 6.20 5.55 5.62
N PHE A 27 5.70 6.65 5.05
CA PHE A 27 4.29 7.02 5.12
C PHE A 27 3.62 6.78 3.78
N ILE A 28 2.59 5.94 3.79
CA ILE A 28 1.90 5.49 2.59
C ILE A 28 0.43 5.91 2.68
N PRO A 29 0.03 6.96 1.95
CA PRO A 29 -1.38 7.34 1.86
C PRO A 29 -2.15 6.34 0.98
N LEU A 30 -3.34 5.93 1.42
CA LEU A 30 -4.22 5.06 0.67
C LEU A 30 -5.37 5.87 0.05
N PHE A 31 -5.45 5.88 -1.28
CA PHE A 31 -6.47 6.65 -2.00
C PHE A 31 -7.71 5.82 -2.30
N PHE A 32 -8.79 6.08 -1.55
CA PHE A 32 -10.09 5.47 -1.80
C PHE A 32 -11.03 6.46 -2.51
N PRO A 33 -11.78 6.02 -3.54
CA PRO A 33 -12.72 6.89 -4.26
C PRO A 33 -13.96 7.28 -3.44
N ASP A 34 -14.27 6.57 -2.36
CA ASP A 34 -15.46 6.81 -1.54
C ASP A 34 -15.05 6.90 -0.05
N PRO A 35 -15.07 8.09 0.57
CA PRO A 35 -14.64 8.27 1.95
C PRO A 35 -15.67 7.77 2.99
N VAL A 36 -16.92 7.52 2.59
CA VAL A 36 -18.03 7.19 3.50
C VAL A 36 -18.07 5.68 3.79
N LYS A 37 -17.67 4.85 2.82
CA LYS A 37 -17.62 3.40 3.00
C LYS A 37 -16.57 3.01 4.04
N LYS A 38 -17.04 2.42 5.15
CA LYS A 38 -16.19 1.75 6.13
C LYS A 38 -15.50 0.56 5.47
N ARG A 39 -14.18 0.46 5.66
CA ARG A 39 -13.32 -0.60 5.12
C ARG A 39 -12.46 -1.15 6.24
N GLN A 40 -12.20 -2.44 6.18
CA GLN A 40 -11.14 -3.06 6.97
C GLN A 40 -9.92 -3.17 6.07
N ILE A 41 -8.83 -2.52 6.48
CA ILE A 41 -7.58 -2.52 5.72
C ILE A 41 -6.51 -3.10 6.61
N VAL A 42 -5.92 -4.21 6.16
CA VAL A 42 -4.77 -4.83 6.79
C VAL A 42 -3.60 -4.82 5.82
N TRP A 43 -2.39 -4.87 6.35
CA TRP A 43 -1.18 -4.88 5.56
C TRP A 43 -0.17 -5.87 6.12
N GLU A 44 0.66 -6.38 5.22
CA GLU A 44 1.82 -7.21 5.50
C GLU A 44 3.01 -6.61 4.76
N PHE A 45 4.10 -6.40 5.47
CA PHE A 45 5.36 -5.91 4.92
C PHE A 45 6.42 -6.99 5.11
N GLU A 46 6.94 -7.49 4.00
CA GLU A 46 7.98 -8.51 3.93
C GLU A 46 9.29 -7.87 3.53
N GLN A 47 10.27 -7.97 4.42
CA GLN A 47 11.65 -7.54 4.18
C GLN A 47 12.38 -8.53 3.26
N GLU A 48 13.51 -8.09 2.72
CA GLU A 48 14.32 -8.91 1.79
C GLU A 48 14.87 -10.18 2.46
N ASP A 49 15.13 -10.09 3.77
CA ASP A 49 15.59 -11.19 4.63
C ASP A 49 14.46 -12.14 5.08
N GLY A 50 13.22 -11.89 4.65
CA GLY A 50 12.05 -12.70 4.97
C GLY A 50 11.37 -12.35 6.29
N ILE A 51 11.84 -11.32 7.02
CA ILE A 51 11.13 -10.83 8.20
C ILE A 51 9.82 -10.17 7.77
N ARG A 52 8.74 -10.51 8.48
CA ARG A 52 7.39 -10.02 8.17
C ARG A 52 6.80 -9.20 9.31
N TYR A 53 6.24 -8.05 8.95
CA TYR A 53 5.48 -7.17 9.82
C TYR A 53 4.05 -7.12 9.34
N THR A 54 3.09 -7.13 10.26
CA THR A 54 1.68 -7.01 9.91
C THR A 54 1.00 -5.92 10.72
N GLY A 55 -0.06 -5.35 10.17
CA GLY A 55 -0.82 -4.33 10.86
C GLY A 55 -2.14 -3.99 10.22
N LYS A 56 -2.86 -3.06 10.87
CA LYS A 56 -4.08 -2.45 10.34
C LYS A 56 -3.74 -1.04 9.87
N ALA A 57 -4.28 -0.61 8.73
CA ALA A 57 -4.16 0.78 8.32
C ALA A 57 -5.00 1.66 9.26
N LYS A 58 -4.48 2.85 9.60
CA LYS A 58 -5.18 3.83 10.44
C LYS A 58 -5.44 5.06 9.58
N ARG A 59 -6.64 5.64 9.64
CA ARG A 59 -6.99 6.90 8.92
C ARG A 59 -6.62 6.89 7.42
N ASN A 60 -6.81 5.74 6.75
CA ASN A 60 -6.43 5.54 5.34
C ASN A 60 -4.94 5.77 5.05
N SER A 61 -4.07 5.50 6.01
CA SER A 61 -2.63 5.44 5.78
C SER A 61 -2.00 4.22 6.44
N ILE A 62 -0.85 3.84 5.90
CA ILE A 62 0.05 2.86 6.48
C ILE A 62 1.32 3.60 6.86
N THR A 63 1.78 3.38 8.08
CA THR A 63 3.07 3.87 8.56
C THR A 63 3.89 2.67 8.95
N LEU A 64 4.99 2.46 8.25
CA LEU A 64 5.93 1.39 8.57
C LEU A 64 6.87 1.81 9.71
N PRO A 65 7.50 0.86 10.42
CA PRO A 65 8.52 1.16 11.41
C PRO A 65 9.66 2.01 10.84
N THR A 66 10.29 2.82 11.69
CA THR A 66 11.55 3.51 11.37
C THR A 66 12.72 2.54 11.32
N GLY A 67 13.77 2.88 10.57
CA GLY A 67 15.00 2.09 10.55
C GLY A 67 14.88 0.75 9.83
N LEU A 68 14.05 0.69 8.78
CA LEU A 68 14.01 -0.47 7.90
C LEU A 68 15.40 -0.64 7.24
N PRO A 69 15.84 -1.88 6.99
CA PRO A 69 17.09 -2.13 6.29
C PRO A 69 17.02 -1.54 4.87
N LEU A 70 18.18 -1.19 4.31
CA LEU A 70 18.28 -0.84 2.91
C LEU A 70 17.98 -2.08 2.06
N GLY A 71 17.36 -1.88 0.90
CA GLY A 71 17.07 -2.99 -0.02
C GLY A 71 15.68 -2.94 -0.62
N LYS A 72 15.24 -4.10 -1.12
CA LYS A 72 13.96 -4.27 -1.80
C LYS A 72 13.01 -5.10 -0.94
N HIS A 73 11.84 -4.57 -0.70
CA HIS A 73 10.84 -5.16 0.17
C HIS A 73 9.49 -5.21 -0.54
N MET A 74 8.57 -5.99 0.00
CA MET A 74 7.24 -6.14 -0.55
C MET A 74 6.18 -5.74 0.47
N LEU A 75 5.31 -4.81 0.08
CA LEU A 75 4.12 -4.45 0.84
C LEU A 75 2.89 -5.06 0.18
N THR A 76 2.17 -5.89 0.92
CA THR A 76 0.86 -6.40 0.55
C THR A 76 -0.21 -5.69 1.36
N VAL A 77 -1.15 -5.03 0.69
CA VAL A 77 -2.30 -4.35 1.31
C VAL A 77 -3.58 -5.07 0.94
N ILE A 78 -4.33 -5.50 1.94
CA ILE A 78 -5.60 -6.20 1.76
C ILE A 78 -6.72 -5.28 2.23
N VAL A 79 -7.60 -4.92 1.30
CA VAL A 79 -8.76 -4.07 1.55
C VAL A 79 -10.01 -4.92 1.50
N GLY A 80 -10.68 -5.09 2.63
CA GLY A 80 -11.95 -5.81 2.76
C GLY A 80 -13.09 -4.92 3.25
N GLN A 81 -14.31 -5.46 3.16
CA GLN A 81 -15.46 -4.89 3.85
C GLN A 81 -15.50 -5.38 5.32
N PRO A 82 -16.08 -4.62 6.26
CA PRO A 82 -16.06 -4.95 7.69
C PRO A 82 -16.79 -6.25 8.07
N LEU A 83 -17.60 -6.81 7.16
CA LEU A 83 -18.29 -8.08 7.34
C LEU A 83 -17.54 -9.16 6.55
N LEU A 84 -16.87 -10.03 7.30
CA LEU A 84 -15.98 -11.10 6.88
C LEU A 84 -16.40 -11.82 5.58
N GLN A 85 -15.40 -12.09 4.74
CA GLN A 85 -15.31 -13.11 3.67
C GLN A 85 -15.66 -12.76 2.22
N LYS A 86 -16.28 -11.62 1.87
CA LYS A 86 -16.57 -11.32 0.44
C LYS A 86 -16.10 -9.94 -0.01
N GLY A 87 -15.50 -9.90 -1.21
CA GLY A 87 -15.13 -8.66 -1.89
C GLY A 87 -13.85 -7.99 -1.36
N TYR A 88 -12.81 -8.77 -1.05
CA TYR A 88 -11.50 -8.20 -0.75
C TYR A 88 -10.71 -7.92 -2.03
N LYS A 89 -9.86 -6.89 -1.98
CA LYS A 89 -8.88 -6.59 -3.03
C LYS A 89 -7.50 -6.61 -2.41
N ILE A 90 -6.58 -7.30 -3.07
CA ILE A 90 -5.18 -7.36 -2.70
C ILE A 90 -4.41 -6.44 -3.62
N TYR A 91 -3.58 -5.60 -3.03
CA TYR A 91 -2.66 -4.71 -3.72
C TYR A 91 -1.25 -5.06 -3.28
N LYS A 92 -0.33 -5.13 -4.23
CA LYS A 92 1.09 -5.37 -3.98
C LYS A 92 1.88 -4.17 -4.44
N CYS A 93 2.89 -3.81 -3.67
CA CYS A 93 3.80 -2.72 -3.96
C CYS A 93 5.21 -3.17 -3.60
N ASN A 94 6.15 -2.92 -4.51
CA ASN A 94 7.57 -3.04 -4.21
C ASN A 94 8.00 -1.75 -3.49
N ILE A 95 8.68 -1.91 -2.37
CA ILE A 95 9.24 -0.79 -1.61
C ILE A 95 10.75 -0.90 -1.68
N THR A 96 11.40 0.15 -2.18
CA THR A 96 12.86 0.28 -2.14
C THR A 96 13.23 1.27 -1.06
N ILE A 97 14.04 0.84 -0.09
CA ILE A 97 14.62 1.73 0.92
C ILE A 97 16.04 2.05 0.48
N ILE A 98 16.33 3.34 0.33
CA ILE A 98 17.64 3.83 -0.07
C ILE A 98 18.25 4.71 1.02
N GLU A 99 19.58 4.73 1.06
CA GLU A 99 20.36 5.70 1.82
C GLU A 99 20.42 6.97 0.98
N LYS A 100 19.83 8.06 1.46
CA LYS A 100 19.77 9.36 0.77
C LYS A 100 20.35 10.43 1.67
#